data_AF-A0A978TAA4-F1
#
_entry.id   AF-A0A978TAA4-F1
#
_cell.length_a   1.000
_cell.length_b   1.000
_cell.length_c   1.000
_cell.angle_alpha   90.00
_cell.angle_beta   90.00
_cell.angle_gamma   90.00
#
_symmetry.space_group_name_H-M   'P 1'
#
loop_
_entity.id
_entity.type
_entity.pdbx_description
1 polymer ?
#
loop_
_entity_poly.entity_id
_entity_poly.type
_entity_poly.pdbx_seq_one_letter_code
_entity_poly.pdbx_strand_id
1 'polypeptide(L)'
;SAALGHDSANARSALGLKADGSLVMVMVAQVPGVTPAGLSLPELATFLKDRGITQALNLDGGSSSTLVYGGTTYYGRLNSAGEVVQRPVKSVLWVAGQ
;
A
#
# COMPACT_ATOMS: atom_id res chain seq x y z
N SER A 1 -1.94 -15.72 15.02
CA SER A 1 -2.62 -15.71 13.72
C SER A 1 -1.64 -15.19 12.69
N ALA A 2 -1.12 -16.03 11.80
CA ALA A 2 -0.35 -15.52 10.67
C ALA A 2 -1.32 -14.70 9.82
N ALA A 3 -1.04 -13.40 9.65
CA ALA A 3 -1.83 -12.58 8.75
C ALA A 3 -1.80 -13.24 7.36
N LEU A 4 -2.97 -13.52 6.78
CA LEU A 4 -3.07 -14.12 5.45
C LEU A 4 -2.20 -13.34 4.46
N GLY A 5 -1.33 -14.03 3.72
CA GLY A 5 -0.44 -13.41 2.73
C GLY A 5 0.80 -12.70 3.30
N HIS A 6 1.29 -13.10 4.49
CA HIS A 6 2.53 -12.57 5.07
C HIS A 6 3.72 -12.66 4.10
N ASP A 7 3.92 -13.83 3.47
CA ASP A 7 5.07 -14.10 2.60
C ASP A 7 4.79 -13.88 1.10
N SER A 8 3.54 -13.58 0.73
CA SER A 8 3.15 -13.43 -0.67
C SER A 8 3.26 -11.98 -1.12
N ALA A 9 3.81 -11.75 -2.32
CA ALA A 9 3.81 -10.44 -2.96
C ALA A 9 2.38 -10.00 -3.27
N ASN A 10 1.95 -8.88 -2.69
CA ASN A 10 0.62 -8.33 -2.83
C ASN A 10 0.67 -6.81 -2.96
N ALA A 11 -0.44 -6.23 -3.41
CA ALA A 11 -0.67 -4.81 -3.21
C ALA A 11 -0.75 -4.51 -1.71
N ARG A 12 -0.13 -3.43 -1.27
CA ARG A 12 -0.07 -3.03 0.15
C ARG A 12 -0.48 -1.58 0.31
N SER A 13 -1.05 -1.28 1.47
CA SER A 13 -1.17 0.09 1.96
C SER A 13 -0.65 0.16 3.39
N ALA A 14 -0.01 1.25 3.76
CA ALA A 14 0.55 1.44 5.08
C ALA A 14 0.59 2.91 5.48
N LEU A 15 0.64 3.15 6.79
CA LEU A 15 1.02 4.44 7.37
C LEU A 15 2.38 4.30 8.01
N GLY A 16 3.26 5.26 7.75
CA GLY A 16 4.57 5.36 8.35
C GLY A 16 4.73 6.67 9.11
N LEU A 17 5.51 6.63 10.19
CA LEU A 17 6.03 7.82 10.87
C LEU A 17 7.54 7.87 10.68
N LYS A 18 8.05 9.06 10.37
CA LYS A 18 9.49 9.35 10.40
C LYS A 18 9.92 9.83 11.78
N ALA A 19 11.22 9.85 12.02
CA ALA A 19 11.80 10.33 13.29
C ALA A 19 11.46 11.79 13.62
N ASP A 20 11.23 12.62 12.60
CA ASP A 20 10.82 14.02 12.74
C ASP A 20 9.32 14.21 13.01
N GLY A 21 8.55 13.11 13.12
CA GLY A 21 7.11 13.13 13.34
C GLY A 21 6.28 13.23 12.05
N SER A 22 6.90 13.32 10.87
CA SER A 22 6.16 13.36 9.60
C SER A 22 5.40 12.06 9.36
N LEU A 23 4.12 12.18 9.00
CA LEU A 23 3.29 11.07 8.56
C LEU A 23 3.50 10.81 7.06
N VAL A 24 3.66 9.54 6.69
CA VAL A 24 3.79 9.08 5.31
C VAL A 24 2.71 8.05 5.01
N MET A 25 1.86 8.31 4.03
CA MET A 25 0.98 7.29 3.47
C MET A 25 1.71 6.56 2.35
N VAL A 26 1.70 5.23 2.39
CA VAL A 26 2.41 4.40 1.41
C VAL A 26 1.40 3.46 0.74
N MET A 27 1.48 3.39 -0.58
CA MET A 27 0.79 2.37 -1.38
C MET A 27 1.81 1.66 -2.27
N VAL A 28 1.70 0.34 -2.34
CA VAL A 28 2.44 -0.53 -3.26
C VAL A 28 1.42 -1.22 -4.15
N ALA A 29 1.54 -1.03 -5.46
CA ALA A 29 0.64 -1.67 -6.42
C ALA A 29 1.13 -3.07 -6.82
N GLN A 30 0.17 -3.96 -7.08
CA GLN A 30 0.37 -5.23 -7.76
C GLN A 30 -0.16 -5.08 -9.18
N VAL A 31 0.77 -4.90 -10.12
CA VAL A 31 0.49 -4.66 -11.53
C VAL A 31 1.03 -5.83 -12.38
N PRO A 32 0.25 -6.35 -13.35
CA PRO A 32 0.73 -7.34 -14.30
C PRO A 32 1.94 -6.82 -15.10
N GLY A 33 2.85 -7.72 -15.47
CA GLY A 33 4.03 -7.39 -16.25
C GLY A 33 5.21 -6.80 -15.44
N VAL A 34 5.04 -6.56 -14.14
CA VAL A 34 6.14 -6.19 -13.22
C VAL A 34 6.54 -7.40 -12.40
N THR A 35 7.85 -7.62 -12.18
CA THR A 35 8.35 -8.72 -11.34
C THR A 35 9.43 -8.22 -10.38
N PRO A 36 9.24 -8.36 -9.05
CA PRO A 36 8.03 -8.84 -8.39
C PRO A 36 6.86 -7.82 -8.46
N ALA A 37 5.63 -8.31 -8.65
CA ALA A 37 4.42 -7.48 -8.61
C ALA A 37 3.90 -7.34 -7.17
N GLY A 38 4.19 -6.20 -6.54
CA GLY A 38 3.85 -5.94 -5.15
C GLY A 38 4.95 -6.39 -4.17
N LEU A 39 4.63 -6.42 -2.88
CA LEU A 39 5.58 -6.82 -1.81
C LEU A 39 4.92 -7.75 -0.78
N SER A 40 5.71 -8.65 -0.21
CA SER A 40 5.41 -9.34 1.04
C SER A 40 5.44 -8.38 2.24
N LEU A 41 4.96 -8.80 3.41
CA LEU A 41 5.03 -7.97 4.61
C LEU A 41 6.48 -7.69 5.06
N PRO A 42 7.40 -8.68 5.06
CA PRO A 42 8.81 -8.42 5.36
C PRO A 42 9.49 -7.47 4.36
N GLU A 43 9.20 -7.62 3.07
CA GLU A 43 9.73 -6.72 2.03
C GLU A 43 9.17 -5.30 2.19
N LEU A 44 7.88 -5.16 2.51
CA LEU A 44 7.30 -3.86 2.84
C LEU A 44 7.99 -3.23 4.05
N ALA A 45 8.19 -3.99 5.13
CA ALA A 45 8.87 -3.47 6.32
C ALA A 45 10.29 -2.97 6.01
N THR A 46 11.03 -3.74 5.19
CA THR A 46 12.36 -3.35 4.72
C THR A 46 12.30 -2.09 3.85
N PHE A 47 11.38 -2.05 2.87
CA PHE A 47 11.16 -0.90 1.99
C PHE A 47 10.87 0.40 2.75
N LEU A 48 10.07 0.32 3.82
CA LEU A 48 9.72 1.45 4.68
C LEU A 48 10.93 1.88 5.51
N LYS A 49 11.63 0.93 6.14
CA LYS A 49 12.84 1.19 6.94
C LYS A 49 13.91 1.91 6.13
N ASP A 50 14.17 1.44 4.91
CA ASP A 50 15.18 2.02 4.01
C ASP A 50 14.84 3.47 3.59
N ARG A 51 13.58 3.90 3.75
CA ARG A 51 13.10 5.27 3.49
C ARG A 51 13.01 6.13 4.75
N GLY A 52 13.60 5.68 5.85
CA GLY A 52 13.66 6.43 7.11
C GLY A 52 12.34 6.41 7.90
N ILE A 53 11.41 5.52 7.56
CA ILE A 53 10.20 5.30 8.34
C ILE A 53 10.57 4.43 9.54
N THR A 54 10.36 4.97 10.74
CA THR A 54 10.80 4.36 12.00
C THR A 54 9.71 3.52 12.65
N GLN A 55 8.45 3.85 12.40
CA GLN A 55 7.28 3.10 12.85
C GLN A 55 6.29 3.00 11.71
N ALA A 56 5.62 1.86 11.55
CA ALA A 56 4.63 1.67 10.51
C ALA A 56 3.47 0.79 10.94
N LEU A 57 2.28 1.12 10.44
CA LEU A 57 1.06 0.31 10.55
C LEU A 57 0.67 -0.17 9.16
N ASN A 58 0.62 -1.48 8.97
CA ASN A 58 0.05 -2.05 7.75
C ASN A 58 -1.48 -1.88 7.77
N LEU A 59 -2.03 -1.38 6.67
CA LEU A 59 -3.47 -1.21 6.47
C LEU A 59 -4.00 -2.31 5.53
N ASP A 60 -5.30 -2.28 5.25
CA ASP A 60 -5.94 -3.27 4.41
C ASP A 60 -5.32 -3.25 2.99
N GLY A 61 -4.89 -4.43 2.53
CA GLY A 61 -4.12 -4.61 1.30
C GLY A 61 -4.94 -5.22 0.16
N GLY A 62 -4.25 -5.55 -0.93
CA GLY A 62 -4.86 -6.21 -2.09
C GLY A 62 -5.68 -5.27 -2.96
N SER A 63 -6.76 -5.76 -3.56
CA SER A 63 -7.59 -4.99 -4.51
C SER A 63 -8.40 -3.85 -3.87
N SER A 64 -8.36 -3.69 -2.55
CA SER A 64 -8.94 -2.55 -1.85
C SER A 64 -7.98 -1.36 -1.71
N SER A 65 -6.68 -1.53 -1.99
CA SER A 65 -5.71 -0.43 -1.87
C SER A 65 -5.95 0.61 -2.97
N THR A 66 -6.23 1.84 -2.57
CA THR A 66 -6.39 3.02 -3.44
C THR A 66 -5.77 4.23 -2.74
N LEU A 67 -5.01 5.04 -3.47
CA LEU A 67 -4.42 6.28 -2.96
C LEU A 67 -4.87 7.44 -3.85
N VAL A 68 -5.39 8.51 -3.25
CA VAL A 68 -5.72 9.74 -3.97
C VAL A 68 -4.75 10.82 -3.52
N TYR A 69 -4.03 11.43 -4.46
CA TYR A 69 -3.06 12.48 -4.18
C TYR A 69 -3.09 13.53 -5.30
N GLY A 70 -3.24 14.81 -4.93
CA GLY A 70 -3.29 15.93 -5.89
C GLY A 70 -4.40 15.78 -6.95
N GLY A 71 -5.56 15.23 -6.57
CA GLY A 71 -6.66 14.95 -7.50
C GLY A 71 -6.46 13.74 -8.41
N THR A 72 -5.31 13.05 -8.32
CA THR A 72 -5.02 11.83 -9.09
C THR A 72 -5.29 10.59 -8.24
N THR A 73 -5.99 9.61 -8.83
CA THR A 73 -6.26 8.32 -8.20
C THR A 73 -5.28 7.25 -8.68
N TYR A 74 -4.63 6.59 -7.73
CA TYR A 74 -3.75 5.46 -7.95
C TYR A 74 -4.41 4.19 -7.43
N TYR A 75 -4.49 3.16 -8.26
CA TYR A 75 -5.09 1.88 -7.91
C TYR A 75 -4.03 0.85 -7.54
N GLY A 76 -4.26 0.12 -6.46
CA GLY A 76 -3.34 -0.87 -5.95
C GLY A 76 -3.30 -2.17 -6.74
N ARG A 77 -4.32 -2.49 -7.56
CA ARG A 77 -4.35 -3.76 -8.29
C ARG A 77 -5.00 -3.64 -9.67
N LEU A 78 -4.35 -4.24 -10.66
CA LEU A 78 -4.92 -4.51 -11.98
C LEU A 78 -5.05 -6.03 -12.19
N ASN A 79 -6.05 -6.46 -12.98
CA ASN A 79 -6.17 -7.85 -13.42
C ASN A 79 -5.22 -8.13 -14.59
N SER A 80 -5.14 -9.38 -15.05
CA SER A 80 -4.25 -9.76 -16.17
C SER A 80 -4.52 -9.03 -17.49
N ALA A 81 -5.71 -8.44 -17.68
CA ALA A 81 -6.06 -7.62 -18.83
C ALA A 81 -5.69 -6.14 -18.66
N GLY A 82 -5.09 -5.76 -17.52
CA GLY A 82 -4.74 -4.38 -17.19
C GLY A 82 -5.90 -3.54 -16.64
N GLU A 83 -7.05 -4.17 -16.36
CA GLU A 83 -8.23 -3.48 -15.85
C GLU A 83 -8.17 -3.32 -14.33
N VAL A 84 -8.72 -2.22 -13.81
CA VAL A 84 -8.76 -1.93 -12.38
C VAL A 84 -9.61 -2.97 -11.65
N VAL A 85 -9.04 -3.57 -10.61
CA VAL A 85 -9.79 -4.43 -9.68
C VAL A 85 -10.16 -3.61 -8.45
N GLN A 86 -11.38 -3.07 -8.42
CA GLN A 86 -11.88 -2.30 -7.29
C GLN A 86 -12.85 -3.14 -6.43
N ARG A 87 -12.73 -3.01 -5.10
CA ARG A 87 -13.74 -3.52 -4.16
C ARG A 87 -14.27 -2.39 -3.28
N PRO A 88 -15.52 -2.45 -2.82
CA PRO A 88 -16.02 -1.52 -1.81
C PRO A 88 -15.12 -1.55 -0.57
N VAL A 89 -14.70 -0.38 -0.11
CA VAL A 89 -13.96 -0.21 1.16
C VAL A 89 -14.91 0.28 2.25
N LYS A 90 -14.71 -0.20 3.48
CA LYS A 90 -15.57 0.17 4.62
C LYS A 90 -15.17 1.48 5.27
N SER A 91 -13.93 1.92 5.06
CA SER A 91 -13.37 3.13 5.64
C SER A 91 -12.28 3.71 4.74
N VAL A 92 -12.04 5.00 4.90
CA VAL A 92 -10.94 5.73 4.25
C VAL A 92 -10.16 6.47 5.32
N LEU A 93 -8.85 6.59 5.13
CA LEU A 93 -8.05 7.55 5.86
C LEU A 93 -7.89 8.79 4.99
N TRP A 94 -8.28 9.95 5.53
CA TRP A 94 -8.26 11.21 4.82
C TRP A 94 -7.45 12.24 5.62
N VAL A 95 -6.51 12.90 4.97
CA VAL A 95 -5.80 14.06 5.52
C VAL A 95 -6.41 15.30 4.88
N ALA A 96 -7.10 16.10 5.68
CA ALA A 96 -7.72 17.34 5.24
C ALA A 96 -6.71 18.52 5.30
N GLY A 97 -6.93 19.54 4.47
CA GLY A 97 -6.14 20.78 4.49
C GLY A 97 -4.82 20.75 3.71
N GLN A 98 -4.71 19.87 2.72
CA GLN A 98 -3.65 19.89 1.69
C GLN A 98 -4.02 20.83 0.54
#